data_AF-A0A151ITR1-F1
#
_entry.id   AF-A0A151ITR1-F1
#
_cell.length_a   1.000
_cell.length_b   1.000
_cell.length_c   1.000
_cell.angle_alpha   90.00
_cell.angle_beta   90.00
_cell.angle_gamma   90.00
#
_symmetry.space_group_name_H-M   'P 1'
#
loop_
_entity.id
_entity.type
_entity.pdbx_description
1 polymer ?
#
loop_
_entity_poly.entity_id
_entity_poly.type
_entity_poly.pdbx_seq_one_letter_code
_entity_poly.pdbx_strand_id
1 'polypeptide(L)'
;MWTAFVKKRADIEQLMQSPTPSSSLVIQALQIELIKIHDVDNVKLSSCNKCLYMKPSTILFMLELEQCIEHVYCELCQYTNGVSEKFKYFVTYLRQNGINNKCDAISILRKIYDKNLYIECELIVYAVDNIVYNALHEE
;
A
#
# COMPACT_ATOMS: atom_id res chain seq x y z
N MET A 1 -1.60 7.53 -6.80
CA MET A 1 -1.30 6.51 -7.82
C MET A 1 -2.49 6.26 -8.75
N TRP A 2 -3.67 5.87 -8.23
CA TRP A 2 -4.86 5.56 -9.04
C TRP A 2 -5.28 6.67 -10.02
N THR A 3 -5.40 7.91 -9.55
CA THR A 3 -5.75 9.05 -10.43
C THR A 3 -4.79 9.24 -11.60
N ALA A 4 -3.50 8.97 -11.42
CA ALA A 4 -2.52 9.05 -12.50
C ALA A 4 -2.66 7.90 -13.50
N PHE A 5 -3.05 6.71 -13.02
CA PHE A 5 -3.37 5.56 -13.85
C PHE A 5 -4.58 5.84 -14.75
N VAL A 6 -5.68 6.34 -14.18
CA VAL A 6 -6.91 6.69 -14.94
C VAL A 6 -6.67 7.81 -15.95
N LYS A 7 -5.89 8.85 -15.59
CA LYS A 7 -5.51 9.92 -16.54
C LYS A 7 -4.75 9.40 -17.78
N LYS A 8 -4.13 8.23 -17.66
CA LYS A 8 -3.38 7.56 -18.73
C LYS A 8 -4.16 6.44 -19.40
N ARG A 9 -5.48 6.39 -19.20
CA ARG A 9 -6.37 5.36 -19.75
C ARG A 9 -6.18 5.09 -21.24
N ALA A 10 -6.20 6.11 -22.09
CA ALA A 10 -6.04 5.93 -23.54
C ALA A 10 -4.68 5.30 -23.89
N ASP A 11 -3.60 5.74 -23.24
CA ASP A 11 -2.25 5.19 -23.44
C ASP A 11 -2.19 3.72 -22.98
N ILE A 12 -2.88 3.37 -21.88
CA ILE A 12 -2.95 2.00 -21.36
C ILE A 12 -3.78 1.11 -22.31
N GLU A 13 -4.95 1.57 -22.77
CA GLU A 13 -5.79 0.84 -23.72
C GLU A 13 -5.05 0.58 -25.04
N GLN A 14 -4.34 1.59 -25.55
CA GLN A 14 -3.47 1.44 -26.72
C GLN A 14 -2.35 0.43 -26.46
N LEU A 15 -1.72 0.49 -25.28
CA LEU A 15 -0.69 -0.47 -24.89
C LEU A 15 -1.25 -1.90 -24.92
N MET A 16 -2.43 -2.16 -24.36
CA MET A 16 -3.05 -3.49 -24.32
C MET A 16 -3.39 -4.08 -25.69
N GLN A 17 -3.47 -3.24 -26.73
CA GLN A 17 -3.74 -3.63 -28.11
C GLN A 17 -2.46 -3.74 -28.97
N SER A 18 -1.30 -3.46 -28.40
CA SER A 18 -0.03 -3.47 -29.13
C SER A 18 0.31 -4.88 -29.63
N PRO A 19 0.62 -5.06 -30.93
CA PRO A 19 1.02 -6.35 -31.49
C PRO A 19 2.47 -6.72 -31.13
N THR A 20 3.24 -5.77 -30.59
CA THR A 20 4.67 -5.95 -30.31
C THR A 20 4.87 -6.25 -28.83
N PRO A 21 5.39 -7.45 -28.46
CA PRO A 21 5.83 -7.69 -27.10
C PRO A 21 6.98 -6.73 -26.74
N SER A 22 7.07 -6.33 -25.46
CA SER A 22 8.05 -5.36 -24.92
C SER A 22 7.70 -3.87 -25.06
N SER A 23 6.47 -3.52 -25.45
CA SER A 23 5.97 -2.15 -25.24
C SER A 23 5.76 -1.89 -23.74
N SER A 24 6.20 -0.73 -23.27
CA SER A 24 6.08 -0.34 -21.85
C SER A 24 5.60 1.09 -21.66
N LEU A 25 4.84 1.31 -20.60
CA LEU A 25 4.38 2.61 -20.14
C LEU A 25 4.79 2.81 -18.69
N VAL A 26 5.33 3.99 -18.37
CA VAL A 26 5.67 4.37 -17.00
C VAL A 26 4.70 5.44 -16.52
N ILE A 27 4.10 5.20 -15.35
CA ILE A 27 3.19 6.12 -14.68
C ILE A 27 3.71 6.29 -13.25
N GLN A 28 4.30 7.45 -12.94
CA GLN A 28 4.94 7.69 -11.64
C GLN A 28 5.97 6.59 -11.32
N ALA A 29 5.80 5.85 -10.23
CA ALA A 29 6.67 4.74 -9.82
C ALA A 29 6.17 3.35 -10.30
N LEU A 30 5.15 3.31 -11.16
CA LEU A 30 4.57 2.10 -11.73
C LEU A 30 5.03 1.93 -13.18
N GLN A 31 5.68 0.81 -13.48
CA GLN A 31 5.98 0.38 -14.84
C GLN A 31 4.98 -0.68 -15.29
N ILE A 32 4.39 -0.49 -16.46
CA ILE A 32 3.43 -1.38 -17.11
C ILE A 32 4.11 -1.91 -18.37
N GLU A 33 4.28 -3.22 -18.50
CA GLU A 33 4.98 -3.84 -19.61
C GLU A 33 4.17 -5.00 -20.17
N LEU A 34 4.03 -5.07 -21.50
CA LEU A 34 3.53 -6.28 -22.16
C LEU A 34 4.66 -7.30 -22.29
N ILE A 35 4.45 -8.48 -21.74
CA ILE A 35 5.42 -9.57 -21.75
C ILE A 35 4.75 -10.88 -22.19
N LYS A 36 5.56 -11.85 -22.61
CA LYS A 36 5.11 -13.22 -22.85
C LYS A 36 5.60 -14.16 -21.76
N ILE A 37 4.68 -14.96 -21.22
CA ILE A 37 4.97 -16.07 -20.32
C ILE A 37 4.43 -17.33 -21.00
N HIS A 38 5.31 -18.24 -21.39
CA HIS A 38 4.95 -19.46 -22.15
C HIS A 38 4.06 -19.17 -23.36
N ASP A 39 4.46 -18.19 -24.19
CA ASP A 39 3.74 -17.72 -25.39
C ASP A 39 2.35 -17.11 -25.14
N VAL A 40 1.97 -16.90 -23.88
CA VAL A 40 0.74 -16.19 -23.49
C VAL A 40 1.07 -14.74 -23.17
N ASP A 41 0.32 -13.82 -23.77
CA ASP A 41 0.45 -12.39 -23.49
C ASP A 41 -0.03 -12.06 -22.07
N ASN A 42 0.83 -11.35 -21.35
CA ASN A 42 0.61 -10.91 -19.98
C ASN A 42 1.04 -9.46 -19.82
N VAL A 43 0.53 -8.82 -18.78
CA VAL A 43 0.93 -7.49 -18.34
C VAL A 43 1.70 -7.65 -17.04
N LYS A 44 2.92 -7.12 -17.02
CA LYS A 44 3.73 -6.98 -15.82
C LYS A 44 3.57 -5.57 -15.27
N LEU A 45 3.01 -5.46 -14.08
CA LEU A 45 2.97 -4.24 -13.28
C LEU A 45 4.12 -4.28 -12.27
N SER A 46 5.05 -3.34 -12.33
CA SER A 46 6.23 -3.31 -11.45
C SER A 46 6.31 -2.02 -10.66
N SER A 47 6.54 -2.12 -9.34
CA SER A 47 6.81 -0.98 -8.46
C SER A 47 7.64 -1.40 -7.25
N CYS A 48 8.66 -0.62 -6.89
CA CYS A 48 9.53 -0.85 -5.72
C CYS A 48 9.99 -2.32 -5.56
N ASN A 49 10.52 -2.93 -6.64
CA ASN A 49 10.97 -4.33 -6.71
C ASN A 49 9.87 -5.39 -6.54
N LYS A 50 8.60 -5.00 -6.47
CA LYS A 50 7.46 -5.91 -6.49
C LYS A 50 6.85 -5.95 -7.88
N CYS A 51 6.41 -7.13 -8.30
CA CYS A 51 5.76 -7.33 -9.60
C CYS A 51 4.41 -8.02 -9.41
N LEU A 52 3.42 -7.61 -10.19
CA LEU A 52 2.14 -8.30 -10.33
C LEU A 52 1.93 -8.62 -11.82
N TYR A 53 1.47 -9.83 -12.10
CA TYR A 53 1.23 -10.32 -13.46
C TYR A 53 -0.26 -10.55 -13.67
N MET A 54 -0.80 -10.02 -14.76
CA MET A 54 -2.23 -10.15 -15.09
C MET A 54 -2.43 -10.27 -16.59
N LYS A 55 -3.60 -10.74 -17.02
CA LYS A 55 -3.95 -10.72 -18.44
C LYS A 55 -4.25 -9.28 -18.90
N PRO A 56 -3.97 -8.92 -20.16
CA PRO A 56 -4.41 -7.63 -20.72
C PRO A 56 -5.91 -7.38 -20.55
N SER A 57 -6.73 -8.41 -20.74
CA SER A 57 -8.19 -8.32 -20.52
C SER A 57 -8.57 -7.98 -19.09
N THR A 58 -7.79 -8.38 -18.09
CA THR A 58 -8.01 -8.02 -16.68
C THR A 58 -7.75 -6.53 -16.45
N ILE A 59 -6.70 -5.96 -17.04
CA ILE A 59 -6.42 -4.52 -16.96
C ILE A 59 -7.57 -3.72 -17.61
N LEU A 60 -8.03 -4.15 -18.79
CA LEU A 60 -9.14 -3.50 -19.48
C LEU A 60 -10.44 -3.56 -18.66
N PHE A 61 -10.75 -4.73 -18.10
CA PHE A 61 -11.91 -4.89 -17.22
C PHE A 61 -11.82 -4.01 -15.96
N MET A 62 -10.62 -3.84 -15.39
CA MET A 62 -10.43 -2.91 -14.26
C MET A 62 -10.75 -1.45 -14.65
N LEU A 63 -10.44 -1.03 -15.88
CA LEU A 63 -10.78 0.32 -16.37
C LEU A 63 -12.30 0.51 -16.53
N GLU A 64 -13.06 -0.55 -16.83
CA GLU A 64 -14.53 -0.50 -16.84
C GLU A 64 -15.11 -0.31 -15.43
N LEU A 65 -14.41 -0.82 -14.41
CA LEU A 65 -14.77 -0.71 -13.00
C LEU A 65 -14.20 0.55 -12.31
N GLU A 66 -13.90 1.60 -13.08
CA GLU A 66 -13.15 2.78 -12.62
C GLU A 66 -13.65 3.32 -11.27
N GLN A 67 -14.97 3.54 -11.17
CA GLN A 67 -15.59 4.11 -9.97
C GLN A 67 -15.55 3.17 -8.76
N CYS A 68 -15.72 1.86 -8.98
CA CYS A 68 -15.61 0.86 -7.92
C CYS A 68 -14.17 0.78 -7.39
N ILE A 69 -13.19 0.79 -8.29
CA ILE A 69 -11.77 0.74 -7.91
C ILE A 69 -11.36 2.05 -7.24
N GLU A 70 -11.84 3.21 -7.71
CA GLU A 70 -11.60 4.50 -7.08
C GLU A 70 -12.10 4.52 -5.64
N HIS A 71 -13.31 4.02 -5.40
CA HIS A 71 -13.89 3.92 -4.06
C HIS A 71 -13.02 3.07 -3.13
N VAL A 72 -12.69 1.84 -3.54
CA VAL A 72 -11.86 0.92 -2.75
C VAL A 72 -10.45 1.49 -2.52
N TYR A 73 -9.86 2.13 -3.53
CA TYR A 73 -8.56 2.78 -3.41
C TYR A 73 -8.59 3.91 -2.38
N CYS A 74 -9.61 4.77 -2.42
CA CYS A 74 -9.78 5.86 -1.45
C CYS A 74 -9.95 5.33 -0.02
N GLU A 75 -10.76 4.28 0.16
CA GLU A 75 -10.95 3.62 1.46
C GLU A 75 -9.63 3.04 2.00
N LEU A 76 -8.87 2.33 1.16
CA LEU A 76 -7.54 1.80 1.53
C LEU A 76 -6.54 2.90 1.88
N CYS A 77 -6.57 4.04 1.18
CA CYS A 77 -5.76 5.20 1.53
C CYS A 77 -6.13 5.76 2.90
N GLN A 78 -7.43 5.85 3.22
CA GLN A 78 -7.89 6.31 4.54
C GLN A 78 -7.44 5.36 5.65
N TYR A 79 -7.58 4.04 5.47
CA TYR A 79 -7.08 3.06 6.44
C TYR A 79 -5.57 3.18 6.64
N THR A 80 -4.81 3.26 5.54
CA THR A 80 -3.34 3.36 5.61
C THR A 80 -2.90 4.63 6.34
N ASN A 81 -3.58 5.75 6.11
CA ASN A 81 -3.34 7.01 6.82
C ASN A 81 -3.67 6.85 8.31
N GLY A 82 -4.82 6.29 8.66
CA GLY A 82 -5.22 6.06 10.05
C GLY A 82 -4.24 5.16 10.81
N VAL A 83 -3.78 4.07 10.19
CA VAL A 83 -2.73 3.21 10.74
C VAL A 83 -1.44 4.00 10.98
N SER A 84 -1.02 4.81 10.00
CA SER A 84 0.21 5.61 10.10
C SER A 84 0.12 6.67 11.21
N GLU A 85 -1.02 7.34 11.35
CA GLU A 85 -1.26 8.34 12.40
C GLU A 85 -1.25 7.70 13.79
N LYS A 86 -1.94 6.57 13.97
CA LYS A 86 -1.98 5.87 15.25
C LYS A 86 -0.64 5.25 15.63
N PHE A 87 0.10 4.72 14.66
CA PHE A 87 1.47 4.26 14.86
C PHE A 87 2.36 5.40 15.38
N LYS A 88 2.36 6.55 14.68
CA LYS A 88 3.13 7.74 15.10
C LYS A 88 2.71 8.25 16.46
N TYR A 89 1.40 8.29 16.74
CA TYR A 89 0.86 8.68 18.04
C TYR A 89 1.46 7.84 19.16
N PHE A 90 1.47 6.51 19.03
CA PHE A 90 2.04 5.63 20.05
C PHE A 90 3.56 5.83 20.23
N VAL A 91 4.30 5.97 19.11
CA VAL A 91 5.75 6.26 19.15
C VAL A 91 6.02 7.57 19.89
N THR A 92 5.34 8.65 19.51
CA THR A 92 5.49 9.97 20.13
C THR A 92 5.09 9.95 21.60
N TYR A 93 4.00 9.26 21.96
CA TYR A 93 3.56 9.13 23.34
C TYR A 93 4.63 8.49 24.22
N LEU A 94 5.21 7.37 23.78
CA LEU A 94 6.27 6.68 24.52
C LEU A 94 7.52 7.56 24.70
N ARG A 95 7.95 8.26 23.65
CA ARG A 95 9.10 9.19 23.69
C ARG A 95 8.85 10.34 24.68
N GLN A 96 7.69 10.98 24.62
CA GLN A 96 7.34 12.10 25.49
C GLN A 96 7.24 11.70 26.98
N ASN A 97 6.89 10.45 27.26
CA ASN A 97 6.83 9.93 28.63
C ASN A 97 8.18 9.35 29.11
N GLY A 98 9.26 9.50 28.33
CA GLY A 98 10.61 9.09 28.73
C GLY A 98 10.75 7.58 28.97
N ILE A 99 9.93 6.76 28.32
CA ILE A 99 9.97 5.31 28.49
C ILE A 99 11.24 4.78 27.83
N ASN A 100 12.06 4.06 28.58
CA ASN A 100 13.40 3.62 28.16
C ASN A 100 13.56 2.09 28.10
N ASN A 101 12.51 1.33 28.40
CA ASN A 101 12.55 -0.13 28.37
C ASN A 101 11.30 -0.71 27.71
N LYS A 102 11.50 -1.90 27.09
CA LYS A 102 10.48 -2.57 26.28
C LYS A 102 9.26 -3.01 27.10
N CYS A 103 9.46 -3.55 28.30
CA CYS A 103 8.37 -4.09 29.11
C CYS A 103 7.40 -2.99 29.57
N ASP A 104 7.92 -1.86 30.02
CA ASP A 104 7.11 -0.71 30.44
C ASP A 104 6.39 -0.09 29.24
N ALA A 105 7.07 0.02 28.10
CA ALA A 105 6.46 0.51 26.87
C ALA A 105 5.24 -0.33 26.47
N ILE A 106 5.38 -1.67 26.44
CA ILE A 106 4.26 -2.57 26.14
C ILE A 106 3.14 -2.45 27.18
N SER A 107 3.49 -2.38 28.46
CA SER A 107 2.52 -2.23 29.56
C SER A 107 1.71 -0.95 29.43
N ILE A 108 2.36 0.17 29.07
CA ILE A 108 1.72 1.46 28.84
C ILE A 108 0.84 1.43 27.60
N LEU A 109 1.35 0.91 26.47
CA LEU A 109 0.57 0.79 25.24
C LEU A 109 -0.73 0.02 25.45
N ARG A 110 -0.69 -1.09 26.20
CA ARG A 110 -1.87 -1.88 26.58
C ARG A 110 -2.87 -1.15 27.49
N LYS A 111 -2.47 -0.05 28.12
CA LYS A 111 -3.36 0.78 28.94
C LYS A 111 -4.00 1.91 28.15
N ILE A 112 -3.29 2.48 27.18
CA ILE A 112 -3.71 3.71 26.50
C ILE A 112 -4.46 3.48 25.19
N TYR A 113 -4.30 2.32 24.55
CA TYR A 113 -4.99 2.04 23.29
C TYR A 113 -6.51 1.95 23.49
N ASP A 114 -7.26 2.43 22.49
CA ASP A 114 -8.71 2.30 22.45
C ASP A 114 -9.11 0.91 21.93
N LYS A 115 -9.73 0.13 22.82
CA LYS A 115 -10.22 -1.23 22.53
C LYS A 115 -11.37 -1.27 21.55
N ASN A 116 -12.04 -0.14 21.32
CA ASN A 116 -13.12 -0.04 20.36
C ASN A 116 -12.62 0.31 18.94
N LEU A 117 -11.36 0.72 18.81
CA LEU A 117 -10.76 1.04 17.52
C LEU A 117 -9.96 -0.16 17.00
N TYR A 118 -10.49 -0.80 15.96
CA TYR A 118 -9.88 -1.97 15.33
C TYR A 118 -8.41 -1.72 14.94
N ILE A 119 -8.11 -0.56 14.35
CA ILE A 119 -6.75 -0.16 13.96
C ILE A 119 -5.79 -0.19 15.16
N GLU A 120 -6.21 0.33 16.32
CA GLU A 120 -5.34 0.35 17.49
C GLU A 120 -5.14 -1.05 18.06
N CYS A 121 -6.19 -1.87 18.13
CA CYS A 121 -6.09 -3.27 18.52
C CYS A 121 -5.08 -4.03 17.64
N GLU A 122 -5.21 -3.92 16.31
CA GLU A 122 -4.31 -4.55 15.34
C GLU A 122 -2.86 -4.07 15.51
N LEU A 123 -2.66 -2.76 15.72
CA LEU A 123 -1.33 -2.20 15.98
C LEU A 123 -0.69 -2.78 17.25
N ILE A 124 -1.46 -2.93 18.33
CA ILE A 124 -0.97 -3.52 19.58
C ILE A 124 -0.66 -5.01 19.43
N VAL A 125 -1.38 -5.74 18.57
CA VAL A 125 -1.15 -7.17 18.35
C VAL A 125 0.04 -7.41 17.44
N TYR A 126 0.10 -6.72 16.29
CA TYR A 126 1.02 -7.05 15.20
C TYR A 126 2.20 -6.10 15.06
N ALA A 127 2.09 -4.86 15.53
CA ALA A 127 3.10 -3.83 15.31
C ALA A 127 3.77 -3.33 16.60
N VAL A 128 3.42 -3.87 17.77
CA VAL A 128 3.92 -3.38 19.07
C VAL A 128 5.45 -3.37 19.16
N ASP A 129 6.11 -4.41 18.63
CA ASP A 129 7.57 -4.48 18.62
C ASP A 129 8.19 -3.37 17.76
N ASN A 130 7.58 -3.06 16.60
CA ASN A 130 8.03 -1.97 15.74
C ASN A 130 7.80 -0.60 16.39
N ILE A 131 6.65 -0.40 17.02
CA ILE A 131 6.32 0.83 17.76
C ILE A 131 7.36 1.06 18.86
N VAL A 132 7.63 0.04 19.68
CA VAL A 132 8.59 0.13 20.78
C VAL A 132 10.01 0.33 20.24
N TYR A 133 10.39 -0.37 19.18
CA TYR A 133 11.69 -0.18 18.55
C TYR A 133 11.88 1.27 18.07
N ASN A 134 10.90 1.79 17.31
CA ASN A 134 10.90 3.16 16.82
C ASN A 134 10.92 4.18 17.97
N ALA A 135 10.18 3.94 19.05
CA ALA A 135 10.16 4.83 20.20
C ALA A 135 11.51 4.90 20.94
N LEU A 136 12.23 3.78 21.03
CA LEU A 136 13.43 3.64 21.86
C LEU A 136 14.75 3.84 21.12
N HIS A 137 14.79 3.61 19.80
CA HIS A 137 16.05 3.51 19.04
C HIS A 137 16.11 4.40 17.80
N GLU A 138 14.98 4.89 17.31
CA GLU A 138 14.98 5.86 16.20
C GLU A 138 14.87 7.27 16.80
N GLU A 139 15.69 8.20 16.29
CA GLU A 139 15.66 9.62 16.68
C GLU A 139 14.43 10.35 16.13
#